data_AF-A0A4U5N956-F1
#
_entry.id   AF-A0A4U5N956-F1
#
_cell.length_a   1.000
_cell.length_b   1.000
_cell.length_c   1.000
_cell.angle_alpha   90.00
_cell.angle_beta   90.00
_cell.angle_gamma   90.00
#
_symmetry.space_group_name_H-M   'P 1'
#
loop_
_entity.id
_entity.type
_entity.pdbx_description
1 polymer ?
#
loop_
_entity_poly.entity_id
_entity_poly.type
_entity_poly.pdbx_seq_one_letter_code
_entity_poly.pdbx_strand_id
1 'polypeptide(L)'
;MSLNPLLLSLLLLSASTIAFSDEDCVYTLYIRTGGRAPCLGSPVCALNLTSDGSGFGHGWYVNYVEVTSTGVHATCSQMKFTVEQWLALDTSPYELTAVRNYCDYYRAKKSVALSSSM
;
A
#
# COMPACT_ATOMS: atom_id res chain seq x y z
N MET A 1 -30.46 12.36 40.45
CA MET A 1 -29.17 11.68 40.17
C MET A 1 -28.38 12.59 39.24
N SER A 2 -27.46 13.42 39.75
CA SER A 2 -26.64 14.29 38.91
C SER A 2 -25.47 13.50 38.35
N LEU A 3 -25.33 13.48 37.02
CA LEU A 3 -24.12 12.93 36.40
C LEU A 3 -22.93 13.85 36.72
N ASN A 4 -21.82 13.23 37.13
CA ASN A 4 -20.59 13.92 37.51
C ASN A 4 -19.94 14.53 36.25
N PRO A 5 -19.67 15.85 36.20
CA PRO A 5 -19.04 16.49 35.04
C PRO A 5 -17.65 15.94 34.72
N LEU A 6 -16.93 15.38 35.71
CA LEU A 6 -15.66 14.67 35.50
C LEU A 6 -15.84 13.32 34.77
N LEU A 7 -16.99 12.67 34.96
CA LEU A 7 -17.32 11.44 34.23
C LEU A 7 -17.70 11.77 32.78
N LEU A 8 -18.36 12.91 32.57
CA LEU A 8 -18.73 13.40 31.24
C LEU A 8 -17.49 13.84 30.44
N SER A 9 -16.52 14.50 31.07
CA SER A 9 -15.26 14.83 30.42
C SER A 9 -14.46 13.57 30.08
N LEU A 10 -14.39 12.57 30.96
CA LEU A 10 -13.68 11.31 30.69
C LEU A 10 -14.29 10.52 29.51
N LEU A 11 -15.61 10.54 29.35
CA LEU A 11 -16.31 9.96 28.19
C LEU A 11 -15.94 10.71 26.89
N LEU A 12 -15.87 12.04 26.93
CA LEU A 12 -15.51 12.87 25.76
C LEU A 12 -14.02 12.71 25.37
N LEU A 13 -13.12 12.48 26.33
CA LEU A 13 -11.70 12.22 26.03
C LEU A 13 -11.50 10.90 25.27
N SER A 14 -12.34 9.88 25.50
CA SER A 14 -12.27 8.60 24.76
C SER A 14 -12.78 8.70 23.31
N ALA A 15 -13.67 9.66 23.03
CA ALA A 15 -14.22 9.85 21.68
C ALA A 15 -13.23 10.55 20.72
N SER A 16 -12.14 11.13 21.24
CA SER A 16 -11.21 11.97 20.47
C SER A 16 -10.11 11.19 19.73
N THR A 17 -10.00 9.86 19.90
CA THR A 17 -8.92 9.05 19.28
C THR A 17 -9.35 8.28 18.03
N ILE A 18 -10.53 8.56 17.47
CA ILE A 18 -11.00 7.89 16.26
C ILE A 18 -10.55 8.73 15.05
N ALA A 19 -9.53 8.26 14.32
CA ALA A 19 -9.19 8.81 13.01
C ALA A 19 -10.22 8.31 12.00
N PHE A 20 -11.20 9.14 11.68
CA PHE A 20 -12.10 8.88 10.57
C PHE A 20 -11.28 9.05 9.28
N SER A 21 -11.08 7.95 8.55
CA SER A 21 -10.56 8.03 7.20
C SER A 21 -11.62 8.72 6.34
N ASP A 22 -11.28 9.88 5.80
CA ASP A 22 -12.11 10.57 4.81
C ASP A 22 -12.12 9.77 3.50
N GLU A 23 -13.17 9.93 2.69
CA GLU A 23 -13.44 9.09 1.50
C GLU A 23 -12.37 9.24 0.38
N ASP A 24 -11.49 10.25 0.47
CA ASP A 24 -10.49 10.60 -0.55
C ASP A 24 -9.01 10.54 -0.09
N CYS A 25 -8.70 9.72 0.93
CA CYS A 25 -7.33 9.65 1.46
C CYS A 25 -6.37 8.89 0.52
N VAL A 26 -5.33 9.57 0.02
CA VAL A 26 -4.20 8.95 -0.72
C VAL A 26 -2.99 8.81 0.20
N TYR A 27 -2.56 7.57 0.41
CA TYR A 27 -1.37 7.27 1.23
C TYR A 27 -0.10 7.27 0.38
N THR A 28 0.91 8.04 0.81
CA THR A 28 2.25 8.03 0.20
C THR A 28 3.26 7.40 1.17
N LEU A 29 3.84 6.28 0.78
CA LEU A 29 4.89 5.61 1.56
C LEU A 29 6.26 5.94 0.97
N TYR A 30 7.17 6.49 1.77
CA TYR A 30 8.55 6.75 1.40
C TYR A 30 9.49 5.79 2.14
N ILE A 31 10.19 4.94 1.40
CA ILE A 31 11.14 3.97 1.94
C ILE A 31 12.54 4.30 1.42
N ARG A 32 13.48 4.57 2.34
CA ARG A 32 14.89 4.85 2.00
C ARG A 32 15.78 3.72 2.51
N THR A 33 16.44 3.02 1.60
CA THR A 33 17.46 2.02 1.95
C THR A 33 18.81 2.70 2.22
N GLY A 34 19.58 2.20 3.19
CA GLY A 34 20.89 2.78 3.56
C GLY A 34 22.04 2.46 2.59
N GLY A 35 21.84 1.58 1.60
CA GLY A 35 22.86 1.17 0.64
C GLY A 35 23.10 2.19 -0.48
N ARG A 36 24.34 2.27 -0.98
CA ARG A 36 24.74 3.05 -2.17
C ARG A 36 24.82 2.16 -3.43
N ALA A 37 23.94 1.17 -3.55
CA ALA A 37 23.92 0.31 -4.72
C ALA A 37 23.29 1.04 -5.92
N PRO A 38 23.66 0.67 -7.17
CA PRO A 38 22.94 1.14 -8.35
C PRO A 38 21.47 0.71 -8.32
N CYS A 39 20.65 1.34 -9.17
CA CYS A 39 19.26 0.98 -9.37
C CYS A 39 19.10 -0.53 -9.64
N LEU A 40 17.95 -1.08 -9.27
CA LEU A 40 17.55 -2.43 -9.68
C LEU A 40 17.57 -2.52 -11.22
N GLY A 41 18.07 -3.64 -11.75
CA GLY A 41 18.12 -3.89 -13.20
C GLY A 41 16.76 -4.18 -13.85
N SER A 42 15.67 -3.99 -13.12
CA SER A 42 14.27 -4.06 -13.54
C SER A 42 13.39 -3.34 -12.50
N PRO A 43 12.18 -2.90 -12.86
CA PRO A 43 11.20 -2.43 -11.88
C PRO A 43 10.88 -3.50 -10.82
N VAL A 44 10.39 -3.07 -9.67
CA VAL A 44 9.76 -3.97 -8.69
C VAL A 44 8.60 -4.68 -9.38
N CYS A 45 8.58 -6.01 -9.34
CA CYS A 45 7.65 -6.81 -10.15
C CYS A 45 6.63 -7.60 -9.33
N ALA A 46 6.74 -7.60 -8.00
CA ALA A 46 5.80 -8.27 -7.11
C ALA A 46 5.40 -7.34 -5.96
N LEU A 47 4.13 -7.44 -5.57
CA LEU A 47 3.50 -6.72 -4.47
C LEU A 47 2.71 -7.71 -3.63
N ASN A 48 2.88 -7.63 -2.32
CA ASN A 48 1.99 -8.25 -1.33
C ASN A 48 1.50 -7.13 -0.40
N LEU A 49 0.21 -6.81 -0.47
CA LEU A 49 -0.42 -5.76 0.31
C LEU A 49 -1.41 -6.40 1.27
N THR A 50 -1.21 -6.22 2.57
CA THR A 50 -2.02 -6.81 3.64
C THR A 50 -2.48 -5.73 4.61
N SER A 51 -3.78 -5.74 4.91
CA SER A 51 -4.36 -5.01 6.04
C SER A 51 -4.39 -5.91 7.28
N ASP A 52 -4.23 -5.33 8.46
CA ASP A 52 -4.40 -6.06 9.73
C ASP A 52 -5.88 -6.18 10.14
N GLY A 53 -6.79 -5.56 9.40
CA GLY A 53 -8.23 -5.61 9.64
C GLY A 53 -8.67 -4.95 10.96
N SER A 54 -7.83 -4.11 11.56
CA SER A 54 -8.11 -3.49 12.85
C SER A 54 -8.97 -2.22 12.70
N GLY A 55 -9.75 -1.92 13.75
CA GLY A 55 -10.61 -0.73 13.78
C GLY A 55 -12.01 -0.92 13.18
N PHE A 56 -12.89 0.04 13.46
CA PHE A 56 -14.23 0.09 12.87
C PHE A 56 -14.14 0.62 11.43
N GLY A 57 -14.82 -0.03 10.47
CA GLY A 57 -14.72 0.36 9.06
C GLY A 57 -13.34 0.11 8.46
N HIS A 58 -12.67 -0.98 8.85
CA HIS A 58 -11.31 -1.34 8.41
C HIS A 58 -11.19 -1.69 6.92
N GLY A 59 -12.31 -1.74 6.19
CA GLY A 59 -12.34 -2.08 4.78
C GLY A 59 -11.67 -1.00 3.93
N TRP A 60 -10.69 -1.41 3.14
CA TRP A 60 -9.95 -0.49 2.27
C TRP A 60 -10.07 -0.91 0.80
N TYR A 61 -10.72 -0.07 -0.02
CA TYR A 61 -10.76 -0.29 -1.46
C TYR A 61 -9.48 0.23 -2.11
N VAL A 62 -8.69 -0.68 -2.68
CA VAL A 62 -7.41 -0.34 -3.30
C VAL A 62 -7.56 -0.34 -4.81
N ASN A 63 -7.56 0.83 -5.44
CA ASN A 63 -7.53 0.94 -6.90
C ASN A 63 -6.19 0.45 -7.47
N TYR A 64 -5.09 1.04 -7.00
CA TYR A 64 -3.75 0.69 -7.44
C TYR A 64 -2.71 1.02 -6.37
N VAL A 65 -1.55 0.38 -6.47
CA VAL A 65 -0.33 0.77 -5.76
C VAL A 65 0.71 1.14 -6.79
N GLU A 66 1.31 2.31 -6.65
CA GLU A 66 2.41 2.75 -7.48
C GLU A 66 3.73 2.74 -6.70
N VAL A 67 4.73 2.06 -7.24
CA VAL A 67 6.06 1.94 -6.67
C VAL A 67 7.04 2.66 -7.55
N THR A 68 7.62 3.74 -7.03
CA THR A 68 8.67 4.51 -7.70
C THR A 68 10.00 4.26 -7.02
N SER A 69 10.97 3.74 -7.77
CA SER A 69 12.34 3.53 -7.33
C SER A 69 13.23 4.66 -7.84
N THR A 70 14.05 5.22 -6.95
CA THR A 70 15.03 6.27 -7.25
C THR A 70 16.39 5.91 -6.66
N GLY A 71 17.44 6.33 -7.35
CA GLY A 71 18.83 6.24 -6.94
C GLY A 71 19.37 7.62 -6.57
N VAL A 72 20.66 7.68 -6.25
CA VAL A 72 21.34 8.96 -5.99
C VAL A 72 21.27 9.83 -7.24
N HIS A 73 20.50 10.92 -7.17
CA HIS A 73 20.25 11.84 -8.29
C HIS A 73 19.71 11.17 -9.57
N ALA A 74 19.04 10.02 -9.46
CA ALA A 74 18.56 9.26 -10.61
C ALA A 74 17.13 8.74 -10.39
N THR A 75 16.27 8.87 -11.38
CA THR A 75 14.98 8.17 -11.43
C THR A 75 15.22 6.78 -12.02
N CYS A 76 14.92 5.71 -11.28
CA CYS A 76 15.25 4.35 -11.72
C CYS A 76 14.10 3.72 -12.52
N SER A 77 12.95 3.55 -11.88
CA SER A 77 11.80 2.87 -12.47
C SER A 77 10.51 3.21 -11.72
N GLN A 78 9.39 3.05 -12.40
CA GLN A 78 8.06 3.17 -11.83
C GLN A 78 7.26 1.92 -12.22
N MET A 79 6.49 1.39 -11.28
CA MET A 79 5.61 0.25 -11.49
C MET A 79 4.25 0.53 -10.87
N LYS A 80 3.18 0.34 -11.65
CA LYS A 80 1.79 0.39 -11.17
C LYS A 80 1.22 -1.01 -11.07
N PHE A 81 0.78 -1.39 -9.88
CA PHE A 81 0.05 -2.61 -9.59
C PHE A 81 -1.43 -2.28 -9.50
N THR A 82 -2.22 -2.68 -10.50
CA THR A 82 -3.69 -2.57 -10.43
C THR A 82 -4.21 -3.62 -9.44
N VAL A 83 -4.91 -3.16 -8.40
CA VAL A 83 -5.45 -4.03 -7.35
C VAL A 83 -6.95 -4.20 -7.55
N GLU A 84 -7.71 -3.12 -7.65
CA GLU A 84 -9.17 -3.11 -7.87
C GLU A 84 -9.93 -4.10 -6.97
N GLN A 85 -9.59 -4.09 -5.68
CA GLN A 85 -10.09 -5.05 -4.71
C GLN A 85 -10.23 -4.38 -3.33
N TRP A 86 -11.26 -4.78 -2.59
CA TRP A 86 -11.39 -4.50 -1.17
C TRP A 86 -10.45 -5.38 -0.34
N LEU A 87 -9.71 -4.77 0.57
CA LEU A 87 -9.02 -5.44 1.68
C LEU A 87 -9.92 -5.35 2.91
N ALA A 88 -10.86 -6.28 3.03
CA ALA A 88 -11.91 -6.24 4.06
C ALA A 88 -12.46 -7.65 4.32
N LEU A 89 -13.00 -7.89 5.52
CA LEU A 89 -13.68 -9.15 5.87
C LEU A 89 -15.21 -9.06 5.76
N ASP A 90 -15.75 -7.86 5.63
CA ASP A 90 -17.19 -7.57 5.59
C ASP A 90 -17.71 -7.29 4.17
N THR A 91 -16.83 -7.22 3.17
CA THR A 91 -17.20 -7.05 1.76
C THR A 91 -16.37 -7.95 0.85
N SER A 92 -16.96 -8.36 -0.27
CA SER A 92 -16.30 -9.23 -1.25
C SER A 92 -15.00 -8.61 -1.77
N PRO A 93 -13.88 -9.35 -1.86
CA PRO A 93 -13.76 -10.80 -1.80
C PRO A 93 -13.54 -11.42 -0.39
N TYR A 94 -13.76 -10.67 0.68
CA TYR A 94 -13.58 -11.12 2.08
C TYR A 94 -12.12 -11.49 2.42
N GLU A 95 -11.18 -10.82 1.74
CA GLU A 95 -9.74 -11.02 1.89
C GLU A 95 -9.10 -9.75 2.43
N LEU A 96 -8.17 -9.88 3.38
CA LEU A 96 -7.37 -8.75 3.86
C LEU A 96 -6.05 -8.58 3.09
N THR A 97 -5.79 -9.45 2.10
CA THR A 97 -4.53 -9.46 1.34
C THR A 97 -4.78 -9.44 -0.17
N ALA A 98 -3.97 -8.66 -0.88
CA ALA A 98 -3.86 -8.68 -2.33
C ALA A 98 -2.41 -8.92 -2.76
N VAL A 99 -2.21 -9.94 -3.60
CA VAL A 99 -0.90 -10.27 -4.18
C VAL A 99 -0.93 -10.00 -5.69
N ARG A 100 0.11 -9.34 -6.20
CA ARG A 100 0.34 -9.15 -7.64
C ARG A 100 1.78 -9.57 -7.95
N ASN A 101 1.97 -10.50 -8.89
CA ASN A 101 3.30 -10.96 -9.28
C ASN A 101 3.42 -10.98 -10.80
N TYR A 102 4.24 -10.08 -11.33
CA TYR A 102 4.52 -9.91 -12.75
C TYR A 102 5.99 -10.25 -13.08
N CYS A 103 6.73 -10.88 -12.16
CA CYS A 103 8.15 -11.09 -12.32
C CYS A 103 8.50 -12.00 -13.51
N ASP A 104 7.69 -13.02 -13.78
CA ASP A 104 7.91 -13.90 -14.94
C ASP A 104 7.70 -13.17 -16.27
N TYR A 105 6.68 -12.29 -16.34
CA TYR A 105 6.46 -11.43 -17.49
C TYR A 105 7.66 -10.52 -17.76
N TYR A 106 8.18 -9.85 -16.72
CA TYR A 106 9.36 -8.99 -16.87
C TYR A 106 10.63 -9.77 -17.19
N ARG A 107 10.78 -10.99 -16.65
CA ARG A 107 11.90 -11.89 -16.99
C ARG A 107 11.86 -12.26 -18.47
N ALA A 108 10.71 -12.70 -18.97
CA ALA A 108 10.52 -13.06 -20.38
C ALA A 108 10.78 -11.87 -21.30
N LYS A 109 10.22 -10.69 -20.98
CA LYS A 109 10.44 -9.46 -21.76
C LYS A 109 11.91 -9.05 -21.81
N LYS A 110 12.64 -9.21 -20.70
CA LYS A 110 14.08 -8.94 -20.64
C LYS A 110 14.87 -9.91 -21.52
N SER A 111 14.55 -11.20 -21.49
CA SER A 111 15.20 -12.21 -22.34
C SER A 111 14.97 -11.96 -23.83
N VAL A 112 13.75 -11.56 -24.23
CA VAL A 112 13.45 -11.18 -25.61
C VAL A 112 14.26 -9.94 -26.01
N ALA A 113 14.26 -8.89 -25.19
CA ALA A 113 15.01 -7.67 -25.49
C ALA A 113 16.53 -7.93 -25.64
N LEU A 114 17.09 -8.82 -24.79
CA LEU A 114 18.49 -9.25 -24.90
C LEU A 114 18.75 -10.04 -26.20
N SER A 115 17.84 -10.93 -26.60
CA SER A 115 17.97 -11.68 -27.85
C SER A 115 17.82 -10.80 -29.11
N SER A 116 17.12 -9.67 -29.02
CA SER A 116 16.95 -8.70 -30.11
C SER A 116 18.13 -7.73 -30.26
N SER A 117 19.03 -7.71 -29.28
CA SER A 117 20.17 -6.78 -29.22
C SER A 117 21.50 -7.41 -29.66
N MET A 118 21.46 -8.68 -30.10
CA MET A 118 22.60 -9.45 -30.61
C MET A 118 22.53 -9.62 -32.12
#